data_AF-A0A3Q2DS70-F1
#
_entry.id   AF-A0A3Q2DS70-F1
#
_cell.length_a   1.000
_cell.length_b   1.000
_cell.length_c   1.000
_cell.angle_alpha   90.00
_cell.angle_beta   90.00
_cell.angle_gamma   90.00
#
_symmetry.space_group_name_H-M   'P 1'
#
loop_
_entity.id
_entity.type
_entity.pdbx_description
1 polymer ?
#
loop_
_entity_poly.entity_id
_entity_poly.type
_entity_poly.pdbx_seq_one_letter_code
_entity_poly.pdbx_strand_id
1 'polypeptide(L)'
;MPPKKTEAPKQPPLIGRFGTSLKIGIVGLPNVGKVPAFLNVVDIAGLVKGAHTGQGLGNAFLSHISACDAIFHMTRAFDDEDITHVEGNVDPVRDIEIIHEELRLKDEEMIGPIIDKLEKTAVRGGDKKLKPEYDIMMKVKNWVVEEKKHVRFYHEWNDKEIEVLNKYLFLTSKPMIYLVNLSEKDYIRKKNKWLAKIKEWVDAHDPGAVVIPLSGALEAKLQEMEEEERNKYCEEQKTQSVLTKIIKTGYSALQLEYFFTAGPDEVRAWTIRKGAKAPQAAGKIHTDFEKGFIMAEVMKYSDFKEEGSESAAKAAGKYRQQGRNYVVEDGDIIFFKFNTPNAPKKK
;
A
#
# COMPACT_ATOMS: atom_id res chain seq x y z
N MET A 1 -27.96 -24.53 -28.21
CA MET A 1 -26.58 -24.20 -27.77
C MET A 1 -26.61 -23.99 -26.26
N PRO A 2 -25.59 -24.40 -25.49
CA PRO A 2 -25.47 -23.96 -24.10
C PRO A 2 -25.23 -22.44 -24.07
N PRO A 3 -25.76 -21.71 -23.07
CA PRO A 3 -25.52 -20.27 -22.96
C PRO A 3 -24.02 -20.01 -22.73
N LYS A 4 -23.48 -18.98 -23.39
CA LYS A 4 -22.13 -18.49 -23.09
C LYS A 4 -22.09 -18.08 -21.61
N LYS A 5 -21.10 -18.57 -20.86
CA LYS A 5 -20.78 -17.98 -19.56
C LYS A 5 -20.45 -16.51 -19.79
N THR A 6 -21.16 -15.61 -19.13
CA THR A 6 -20.71 -14.24 -18.95
C THR A 6 -19.39 -14.31 -18.19
N GLU A 7 -18.31 -13.88 -18.84
CA GLU A 7 -17.03 -13.72 -18.15
C GLU A 7 -17.20 -12.61 -17.10
N ALA A 8 -16.77 -12.88 -15.87
CA ALA A 8 -16.78 -11.87 -14.83
C ALA A 8 -15.89 -10.69 -15.28
N PRO A 9 -16.30 -9.43 -15.06
CA PRO A 9 -15.55 -8.28 -15.55
C PRO A 9 -14.11 -8.33 -15.01
N LYS A 10 -13.15 -8.38 -15.94
CA LYS A 10 -11.72 -8.35 -15.63
C LYS A 10 -11.45 -7.07 -14.84
N GLN A 11 -11.03 -7.20 -13.58
CA GLN A 11 -10.58 -6.05 -12.81
C GLN A 11 -9.37 -5.40 -13.51
N PRO A 12 -9.31 -4.07 -13.61
CA PRO A 12 -8.18 -3.39 -14.22
C PRO A 12 -6.89 -3.70 -13.43
N PRO A 13 -5.72 -3.75 -14.08
CA PRO A 13 -4.46 -3.98 -13.38
C PRO A 13 -4.21 -2.85 -12.37
N LEU A 14 -3.70 -3.21 -11.20
CA LEU A 14 -3.36 -2.25 -10.14
C LEU A 14 -1.99 -1.61 -10.41
N ILE A 15 -1.91 -0.29 -10.30
CA ILE A 15 -0.63 0.45 -10.24
C ILE A 15 0.17 -0.03 -9.02
N GLY A 16 1.49 -0.11 -9.17
CA GLY A 16 2.43 -0.58 -8.14
C GLY A 16 2.99 -1.98 -8.41
N ARG A 17 4.13 -2.26 -7.76
CA ARG A 17 4.95 -3.46 -7.96
C ARG A 17 4.16 -4.76 -7.79
N PHE A 18 4.43 -5.74 -8.65
CA PHE A 18 3.88 -7.09 -8.51
C PHE A 18 4.63 -7.87 -7.42
N GLY A 19 4.02 -7.98 -6.24
CA GLY A 19 4.55 -8.74 -5.11
C GLY A 19 3.57 -8.81 -3.93
N THR A 20 3.96 -9.53 -2.88
CA THR A 20 3.26 -9.56 -1.58
C THR A 20 4.14 -9.09 -0.43
N SER A 21 5.47 -9.12 -0.59
CA SER A 21 6.44 -8.49 0.32
C SER A 21 6.55 -6.98 0.04
N LEU A 22 5.41 -6.32 -0.15
CA LEU A 22 5.34 -4.88 -0.38
C LEU A 22 5.75 -4.12 0.89
N LYS A 23 6.30 -2.93 0.71
CA LYS A 23 6.84 -2.09 1.78
C LYS A 23 6.21 -0.71 1.74
N ILE A 24 5.87 -0.18 2.91
CA ILE A 24 5.47 1.22 3.08
C ILE A 24 6.60 1.98 3.75
N GLY A 25 6.96 3.14 3.20
CA GLY A 25 7.88 4.07 3.85
C GLY A 25 7.18 4.75 5.02
N ILE A 26 7.80 4.71 6.20
CA ILE A 26 7.59 5.67 7.29
C ILE A 26 8.83 6.56 7.35
N VAL A 27 8.73 7.68 8.06
CA VAL A 27 9.86 8.46 8.56
C VAL A 27 9.76 8.38 10.08
N GLY A 28 10.59 7.58 10.74
CA GLY A 28 10.51 7.23 12.17
C GLY A 28 10.94 5.80 12.56
N LEU A 29 11.32 5.63 13.84
CA LEU A 29 12.03 4.47 14.43
C LEU A 29 11.08 3.41 15.10
N PRO A 30 11.52 2.15 15.37
CA PRO A 30 10.60 0.98 15.31
C PRO A 30 10.55 -0.01 16.51
N ASN A 31 9.55 -0.93 16.50
CA ASN A 31 9.50 -2.15 17.34
C ASN A 31 8.59 -3.31 16.79
N VAL A 32 8.38 -4.39 17.58
CA VAL A 32 7.80 -5.73 17.23
C VAL A 32 6.89 -6.20 18.42
N GLY A 33 5.91 -7.13 18.43
CA GLY A 33 5.43 -8.26 17.59
C GLY A 33 5.66 -9.61 18.34
N LYS A 34 4.76 -10.58 18.57
CA LYS A 34 3.38 -10.91 18.12
C LYS A 34 3.26 -11.23 16.60
N VAL A 35 2.49 -12.26 16.21
CA VAL A 35 2.42 -12.84 14.82
C VAL A 35 1.05 -12.66 14.11
N PRO A 36 0.59 -11.43 13.85
CA PRO A 36 -0.54 -11.16 12.94
C PRO A 36 -0.08 -11.19 11.46
N ALA A 37 -0.94 -10.75 10.54
CA ALA A 37 -0.46 -10.20 9.27
C ALA A 37 0.36 -8.92 9.54
N PHE A 38 1.56 -8.83 8.97
CA PHE A 38 2.48 -7.71 9.19
C PHE A 38 2.44 -6.70 8.03
N LEU A 39 2.61 -5.41 8.38
CA LEU A 39 2.90 -4.33 7.44
C LEU A 39 4.41 -4.04 7.49
N ASN A 40 5.12 -4.22 6.37
CA ASN A 40 6.57 -3.93 6.32
C ASN A 40 6.79 -2.41 6.28
N VAL A 41 7.15 -1.86 7.41
CA VAL A 41 7.55 -0.46 7.60
C VAL A 41 9.04 -0.31 7.35
N VAL A 42 9.44 0.72 6.60
CA VAL A 42 10.84 1.11 6.38
C VAL A 42 11.01 2.58 6.75
N ASP A 43 11.95 2.89 7.64
CA ASP A 43 12.35 4.28 7.93
C ASP A 43 13.13 4.89 6.75
N ILE A 44 12.88 6.16 6.47
CA ILE A 44 13.50 6.94 5.39
C ILE A 44 13.94 8.28 5.99
N ALA A 45 15.18 8.70 5.71
CA ALA A 45 15.80 9.89 6.31
C ALA A 45 15.01 11.21 6.06
N GLY A 46 15.40 12.31 6.71
CA GLY A 46 14.80 13.63 6.46
C GLY A 46 15.09 14.14 5.04
N LEU A 47 14.07 14.71 4.37
CA LEU A 47 14.24 15.42 3.10
C LEU A 47 14.63 16.89 3.33
N VAL A 48 15.47 17.42 2.44
CA VAL A 48 15.76 18.86 2.32
C VAL A 48 15.48 19.29 0.88
N LYS A 49 14.99 20.51 0.72
CA LYS A 49 14.69 21.18 -0.57
C LYS A 49 15.92 21.17 -1.50
N GLY A 50 15.71 20.91 -2.78
CA GLY A 50 16.75 20.73 -3.79
C GLY A 50 17.30 19.29 -3.90
N ALA A 51 16.73 18.31 -3.20
CA ALA A 51 17.19 16.92 -3.18
C ALA A 51 17.28 16.24 -4.55
N HIS A 52 16.37 16.55 -5.47
CA HIS A 52 16.41 16.07 -6.85
C HIS A 52 17.73 16.43 -7.56
N THR A 53 18.36 17.58 -7.24
CA THR A 53 19.62 18.05 -7.87
C THR A 53 20.85 17.19 -7.57
N GLY A 54 20.73 16.19 -6.70
CA GLY A 54 21.78 15.21 -6.43
C GLY A 54 22.86 15.65 -5.44
N GLN A 55 22.79 16.89 -4.92
CA GLN A 55 23.71 17.36 -3.89
C GLN A 55 23.27 16.92 -2.49
N GLY A 56 24.15 16.22 -1.77
CA GLY A 56 23.92 15.81 -0.37
C GLY A 56 22.99 14.60 -0.19
N LEU A 57 22.38 14.51 1.00
CA LEU A 57 21.60 13.35 1.46
C LEU A 57 20.32 13.07 0.64
N GLY A 58 19.83 14.05 -0.12
CA GLY A 58 18.56 13.97 -0.85
C GLY A 58 18.47 12.87 -1.91
N ASN A 59 19.59 12.52 -2.56
CA ASN A 59 19.57 11.46 -3.58
C ASN A 59 19.44 10.05 -2.94
N ALA A 60 20.02 9.86 -1.76
CA ALA A 60 19.84 8.63 -0.98
C ALA A 60 18.38 8.45 -0.55
N PHE A 61 17.75 9.49 -0.01
CA PHE A 61 16.33 9.52 0.33
C PHE A 61 15.43 9.05 -0.83
N LEU A 62 15.61 9.65 -2.02
CA LEU A 62 14.79 9.31 -3.20
C LEU A 62 14.98 7.84 -3.61
N SER A 63 16.21 7.30 -3.50
CA SER A 63 16.47 5.87 -3.75
C SER A 63 15.76 4.93 -2.76
N HIS A 64 15.60 5.34 -1.49
CA HIS A 64 14.89 4.56 -0.49
C HIS A 64 13.36 4.58 -0.73
N ILE A 65 12.80 5.69 -1.21
CA ILE A 65 11.40 5.73 -1.66
C ILE A 65 11.19 4.83 -2.90
N SER A 66 12.11 4.80 -3.85
CA SER A 66 12.05 3.85 -5.00
C SER A 66 11.99 2.39 -4.57
N ALA A 67 12.61 2.03 -3.44
CA ALA A 67 12.51 0.69 -2.87
C ALA A 67 11.12 0.37 -2.28
N CYS A 68 10.35 1.39 -1.89
CA CYS A 68 9.02 1.26 -1.29
C CYS A 68 7.88 1.27 -2.34
N ASP A 69 6.70 0.82 -1.91
CA ASP A 69 5.50 0.63 -2.72
C ASP A 69 4.36 1.60 -2.35
N ALA A 70 4.39 2.18 -1.14
CA ALA A 70 3.53 3.26 -0.65
C ALA A 70 4.31 4.19 0.30
N ILE A 71 3.73 5.36 0.63
CA ILE A 71 4.37 6.38 1.48
C ILE A 71 3.41 6.84 2.59
N PHE A 72 3.85 6.78 3.85
CA PHE A 72 3.26 7.59 4.92
C PHE A 72 3.94 8.96 4.95
N HIS A 73 3.26 9.97 4.40
CA HIS A 73 3.74 11.34 4.39
C HIS A 73 3.46 12.00 5.74
N MET A 74 4.44 11.98 6.65
CA MET A 74 4.32 12.67 7.92
C MET A 74 4.46 14.20 7.74
N THR A 75 3.74 14.98 8.54
CA THR A 75 3.84 16.46 8.56
C THR A 75 3.80 16.99 9.99
N ARG A 76 4.57 18.05 10.28
CA ARG A 76 4.58 18.73 11.58
C ARG A 76 3.47 19.78 11.63
N ALA A 77 2.47 19.57 12.47
CA ALA A 77 1.35 20.50 12.67
C ALA A 77 1.27 21.03 14.12
N PHE A 78 2.40 21.05 14.83
CA PHE A 78 2.56 21.67 16.14
C PHE A 78 3.77 22.61 16.16
N ASP A 79 3.61 23.72 16.89
CA ASP A 79 4.69 24.65 17.21
C ASP A 79 5.44 24.12 18.44
N ASP A 80 6.76 24.26 18.46
CA ASP A 80 7.65 23.86 19.56
C ASP A 80 8.93 24.68 19.44
N GLU A 81 9.36 25.33 20.53
CA GLU A 81 10.48 26.27 20.55
C GLU A 81 11.84 25.54 20.62
N ASP A 82 11.88 24.34 21.19
CA ASP A 82 13.09 23.51 21.27
C ASP A 82 13.40 22.77 19.95
N ILE A 83 12.45 22.76 19.01
CA ILE A 83 12.57 22.04 17.72
C ILE A 83 12.59 23.03 16.56
N THR A 84 13.79 23.30 16.03
CA THR A 84 13.98 24.11 14.82
C THR A 84 13.30 23.49 13.60
N HIS A 85 12.82 24.34 12.67
CA HIS A 85 12.23 23.91 11.40
C HIS A 85 13.12 24.30 10.23
N VAL A 86 13.28 23.41 9.24
CA VAL A 86 14.24 23.59 8.13
C VAL A 86 13.92 24.84 7.29
N GLU A 87 12.63 25.07 6.99
CA GLU A 87 12.15 26.28 6.31
C GLU A 87 11.80 27.42 7.30
N GLY A 88 12.48 27.48 8.46
CA GLY A 88 12.42 28.54 9.47
C GLY A 88 11.17 28.59 10.35
N ASN A 89 9.99 28.44 9.76
CA ASN A 89 8.68 28.45 10.43
C ASN A 89 7.87 27.22 10.05
N VAL A 90 7.06 26.68 10.98
CA VAL A 90 6.16 25.56 10.74
C VAL A 90 5.04 25.98 9.79
N ASP A 91 5.00 25.41 8.59
CA ASP A 91 3.84 25.47 7.67
C ASP A 91 3.71 24.12 6.95
N PRO A 92 2.88 23.20 7.46
CA PRO A 92 2.76 21.86 6.90
C PRO A 92 2.14 21.82 5.50
N VAL A 93 1.50 22.89 5.01
CA VAL A 93 0.96 22.92 3.63
C VAL A 93 2.11 23.15 2.66
N ARG A 94 2.92 24.17 2.89
CA ARG A 94 4.18 24.41 2.14
C ARG A 94 5.11 23.20 2.21
N ASP A 95 5.22 22.55 3.37
CA ASP A 95 6.09 21.38 3.53
C ASP A 95 5.61 20.18 2.69
N ILE A 96 4.29 19.97 2.53
CA ILE A 96 3.73 18.98 1.59
C ILE A 96 4.05 19.37 0.14
N GLU A 97 3.85 20.64 -0.24
CA GLU A 97 4.12 21.13 -1.60
C GLU A 97 5.59 20.92 -2.02
N ILE A 98 6.54 21.19 -1.12
CA ILE A 98 7.96 20.93 -1.35
C ILE A 98 8.21 19.44 -1.62
N ILE A 99 7.69 18.54 -0.78
CA ILE A 99 7.86 17.08 -0.96
C ILE A 99 7.19 16.62 -2.27
N HIS A 100 6.02 17.14 -2.60
CA HIS A 100 5.32 16.79 -3.85
C HIS A 100 6.10 17.24 -5.11
N GLU A 101 6.70 18.44 -5.12
CA GLU A 101 7.47 18.92 -6.26
C GLU A 101 8.83 18.19 -6.37
N GLU A 102 9.53 17.91 -5.26
CA GLU A 102 10.77 17.11 -5.27
C GLU A 102 10.56 15.70 -5.85
N LEU A 103 9.45 15.03 -5.49
CA LEU A 103 9.09 13.73 -6.06
C LEU A 103 8.73 13.81 -7.55
N ARG A 104 8.03 14.88 -7.97
CA ARG A 104 7.68 15.12 -9.38
C ARG A 104 8.94 15.41 -10.23
N LEU A 105 9.84 16.24 -9.74
CA LEU A 105 11.10 16.58 -10.41
C LEU A 105 12.01 15.36 -10.57
N LYS A 106 11.99 14.41 -9.62
CA LYS A 106 12.75 13.16 -9.77
C LYS A 106 12.13 12.20 -10.80
N ASP A 107 10.80 12.15 -10.90
CA ASP A 107 10.15 11.42 -12.01
C ASP A 107 10.42 12.09 -13.36
N GLU A 108 10.42 13.42 -13.44
CA GLU A 108 10.79 14.20 -14.63
C GLU A 108 12.23 13.88 -15.10
N GLU A 109 13.19 13.84 -14.17
CA GLU A 109 14.59 13.41 -14.41
C GLU A 109 14.66 11.96 -14.96
N MET A 110 13.82 11.06 -14.46
CA MET A 110 13.76 9.67 -14.92
C MET A 110 13.10 9.52 -16.31
N ILE A 111 12.05 10.29 -16.59
CA ILE A 111 11.24 10.20 -17.82
C ILE A 111 12.06 10.54 -19.07
N GLY A 112 12.93 11.57 -19.01
CA GLY A 112 13.73 12.01 -20.15
C GLY A 112 14.59 10.90 -20.77
N PRO A 113 15.56 10.31 -20.02
CA PRO A 113 16.42 9.22 -20.51
C PRO A 113 15.66 7.97 -20.96
N ILE A 114 14.48 7.69 -20.40
CA ILE A 114 13.59 6.60 -20.83
C ILE A 114 13.07 6.88 -22.24
N ILE A 115 12.51 8.07 -22.48
CA ILE A 115 11.97 8.47 -23.79
C ILE A 115 13.09 8.55 -24.83
N ASP A 116 14.23 9.14 -24.48
CA ASP A 116 15.42 9.24 -25.34
C ASP A 116 15.88 7.87 -25.87
N LYS A 117 15.82 6.84 -25.03
CA LYS A 117 16.16 5.45 -25.39
C LYS A 117 15.09 4.83 -26.27
N LEU A 118 13.81 5.01 -25.93
CA LEU A 118 12.68 4.49 -26.69
C LEU A 118 12.55 5.15 -28.07
N GLU A 119 12.83 6.44 -28.21
CA GLU A 119 12.83 7.13 -29.51
C GLU A 119 13.88 6.52 -30.45
N LYS A 120 15.10 6.30 -29.92
CA LYS A 120 16.22 5.71 -30.66
C LYS A 120 15.92 4.28 -31.13
N THR A 121 15.25 3.45 -30.34
CA THR A 121 14.96 2.05 -30.73
C THR A 121 13.62 1.85 -31.46
N ALA A 122 12.54 2.47 -30.97
CA ALA A 122 11.19 2.25 -31.49
C ALA A 122 10.88 3.11 -32.72
N VAL A 123 11.28 4.38 -32.70
CA VAL A 123 10.97 5.35 -33.77
C VAL A 123 12.07 5.35 -34.82
N ARG A 124 13.33 5.62 -34.42
CA ARG A 124 14.46 5.70 -35.35
C ARG A 124 14.97 4.32 -35.78
N GLY A 125 15.00 3.35 -34.86
CA GLY A 125 15.34 1.94 -35.12
C GLY A 125 14.19 1.09 -35.67
N GLY A 126 12.96 1.60 -35.70
CA GLY A 126 11.81 0.95 -36.31
C GLY A 126 11.20 -0.24 -35.56
N ASP A 127 11.55 -0.49 -34.30
CA ASP A 127 10.93 -1.58 -33.53
C ASP A 127 9.47 -1.27 -33.15
N LYS A 128 8.56 -1.79 -33.99
CA LYS A 128 7.11 -1.69 -33.83
C LYS A 128 6.59 -2.30 -32.52
N LYS A 129 7.34 -3.15 -31.81
CA LYS A 129 6.96 -3.68 -30.49
C LYS A 129 7.11 -2.64 -29.38
N LEU A 130 8.10 -1.75 -29.48
CA LEU A 130 8.38 -0.71 -28.50
C LEU A 130 7.64 0.59 -28.78
N LYS A 131 7.08 0.77 -29.99
CA LYS A 131 6.34 1.98 -30.37
C LYS A 131 5.16 2.30 -29.41
N PRO A 132 4.31 1.34 -28.99
CA PRO A 132 3.28 1.61 -27.97
C PRO A 132 3.86 2.06 -26.63
N GLU A 133 5.00 1.52 -26.19
CA GLU A 133 5.66 1.92 -24.94
C GLU A 133 6.20 3.36 -25.03
N TYR A 134 6.75 3.75 -26.19
CA TYR A 134 7.14 5.12 -26.49
C TYR A 134 5.94 6.08 -26.45
N ASP A 135 4.84 5.75 -27.13
CA ASP A 135 3.66 6.63 -27.22
C ASP A 135 2.99 6.82 -25.85
N ILE A 136 2.96 5.77 -25.02
CA ILE A 136 2.52 5.86 -23.63
C ILE A 136 3.47 6.72 -22.80
N MET A 137 4.79 6.56 -22.94
CA MET A 137 5.74 7.40 -22.21
C MET A 137 5.69 8.87 -22.63
N MET A 138 5.35 9.19 -23.88
CA MET A 138 5.06 10.57 -24.30
C MET A 138 3.81 11.15 -23.62
N LYS A 139 2.74 10.37 -23.43
CA LYS A 139 1.57 10.77 -22.62
C LYS A 139 1.95 11.02 -21.16
N VAL A 140 2.80 10.17 -20.57
CA VAL A 140 3.34 10.35 -19.21
C VAL A 140 4.17 11.63 -19.11
N LYS A 141 5.02 11.95 -20.11
CA LYS A 141 5.78 13.21 -20.14
C LYS A 141 4.86 14.43 -20.13
N ASN A 142 3.86 14.48 -21.02
CA ASN A 142 2.89 15.57 -21.07
C ASN A 142 2.27 15.82 -19.69
N TRP A 143 1.80 14.75 -19.02
CA TRP A 143 1.17 14.87 -17.70
C TRP A 143 2.14 15.29 -16.58
N VAL A 144 3.30 14.65 -16.48
CA VAL A 144 4.22 14.81 -15.34
C VAL A 144 5.12 16.04 -15.47
N VAL A 145 5.56 16.36 -16.69
CA VAL A 145 6.54 17.41 -16.98
C VAL A 145 5.86 18.70 -17.43
N GLU A 146 4.90 18.60 -18.37
CA GLU A 146 4.34 19.76 -19.06
C GLU A 146 3.10 20.30 -18.33
N GLU A 147 2.22 19.43 -17.84
CA GLU A 147 1.10 19.78 -16.94
C GLU A 147 1.48 19.79 -15.44
N LYS A 148 2.68 19.33 -15.09
CA LYS A 148 3.23 19.27 -13.72
C LYS A 148 2.41 18.46 -12.69
N LYS A 149 1.81 17.34 -13.07
CA LYS A 149 0.95 16.53 -12.18
C LYS A 149 1.57 15.19 -11.79
N HIS A 150 1.21 14.65 -10.62
CA HIS A 150 1.65 13.32 -10.18
C HIS A 150 0.99 12.22 -11.02
N VAL A 151 1.72 11.13 -11.31
CA VAL A 151 1.22 10.00 -12.12
C VAL A 151 -0.09 9.43 -11.57
N ARG A 152 -0.25 9.36 -10.24
CA ARG A 152 -1.44 8.83 -9.56
C ARG A 152 -2.69 9.71 -9.64
N PHE A 153 -2.58 10.97 -10.07
CA PHE A 153 -3.73 11.89 -10.22
C PHE A 153 -4.44 11.78 -11.57
N TYR A 154 -3.88 11.01 -12.52
CA TYR A 154 -4.56 10.72 -13.79
C TYR A 154 -5.37 9.44 -13.65
N HIS A 155 -6.70 9.55 -13.64
CA HIS A 155 -7.60 8.43 -13.36
C HIS A 155 -7.99 7.62 -14.62
N GLU A 156 -7.59 8.07 -15.81
CA GLU A 156 -7.98 7.47 -17.10
C GLU A 156 -6.88 6.59 -17.72
N TRP A 157 -5.93 6.08 -16.92
CA TRP A 157 -4.93 5.11 -17.41
C TRP A 157 -5.61 3.79 -17.79
N ASN A 158 -5.43 3.32 -19.02
CA ASN A 158 -5.93 2.00 -19.45
C ASN A 158 -4.98 0.85 -19.06
N ASP A 159 -5.45 -0.40 -19.14
CA ASP A 159 -4.68 -1.61 -18.80
C ASP A 159 -3.22 -1.60 -19.28
N LYS A 160 -2.98 -1.22 -20.54
CA LYS A 160 -1.63 -1.24 -21.15
C LYS A 160 -0.76 -0.08 -20.66
N GLU A 161 -1.37 1.07 -20.38
CA GLU A 161 -0.68 2.21 -19.78
C GLU A 161 -0.22 1.87 -18.37
N ILE A 162 -1.06 1.19 -17.58
CA ILE A 162 -0.71 0.71 -16.24
C ILE A 162 0.38 -0.38 -16.29
N GLU A 163 0.33 -1.29 -17.25
CA GLU A 163 1.41 -2.28 -17.48
C GLU A 163 2.77 -1.60 -17.77
N VAL A 164 2.79 -0.50 -18.53
CA VAL A 164 4.00 0.30 -18.78
C VAL A 164 4.43 1.11 -17.55
N LEU A 165 3.52 1.76 -16.83
CA LEU A 165 3.85 2.48 -15.59
C LEU A 165 4.47 1.55 -14.53
N ASN A 166 3.93 0.33 -14.41
CA ASN A 166 4.43 -0.71 -13.49
C ASN A 166 5.82 -1.24 -13.85
N LYS A 167 6.33 -0.97 -15.07
CA LYS A 167 7.71 -1.26 -15.49
C LYS A 167 8.73 -0.29 -14.87
N TYR A 168 8.32 0.95 -14.61
CA TYR A 168 9.21 2.04 -14.18
C TYR A 168 9.05 2.42 -12.70
N LEU A 169 7.88 2.18 -12.09
CA LEU A 169 7.62 2.36 -10.65
C LEU A 169 7.91 3.78 -10.10
N PHE A 170 7.57 4.80 -10.91
CA PHE A 170 7.64 6.23 -10.62
C PHE A 170 7.22 6.60 -9.18
N LEU A 171 7.89 7.59 -8.60
CA LEU A 171 7.68 8.03 -7.22
C LEU A 171 6.27 8.57 -7.00
N THR A 172 5.79 9.38 -7.94
CA THR A 172 4.46 9.99 -7.94
C THR A 172 3.35 9.04 -8.37
N SER A 173 3.65 7.75 -8.65
CA SER A 173 2.64 6.70 -8.84
C SER A 173 2.32 5.93 -7.56
N LYS A 174 3.06 6.16 -6.46
CA LYS A 174 2.88 5.46 -5.18
C LYS A 174 1.73 6.10 -4.38
N PRO A 175 0.80 5.33 -3.79
CA PRO A 175 -0.25 5.89 -2.94
C PRO A 175 0.36 6.50 -1.67
N MET A 176 -0.21 7.62 -1.24
CA MET A 176 0.21 8.35 -0.03
C MET A 176 -0.88 8.35 1.04
N ILE A 177 -0.46 8.37 2.30
CA ILE A 177 -1.31 8.59 3.48
C ILE A 177 -0.68 9.71 4.30
N TYR A 178 -1.43 10.77 4.56
CA TYR A 178 -0.94 11.94 5.28
C TYR A 178 -1.06 11.75 6.79
N LEU A 179 0.08 11.66 7.47
CA LEU A 179 0.19 11.50 8.92
C LEU A 179 0.45 12.87 9.58
N VAL A 180 -0.61 13.56 9.98
CA VAL A 180 -0.53 14.91 10.55
C VAL A 180 -0.19 14.81 12.03
N ASN A 181 1.07 15.07 12.36
CA ASN A 181 1.58 14.97 13.74
C ASN A 181 1.25 16.24 14.53
N LEU A 182 0.56 16.07 15.65
CA LEU A 182 0.06 17.10 16.55
C LEU A 182 0.72 17.01 17.93
N SER A 183 0.59 18.06 18.74
CA SER A 183 0.81 17.96 20.19
C SER A 183 -0.28 17.09 20.83
N GLU A 184 0.03 16.45 21.95
CA GLU A 184 -0.91 15.60 22.69
C GLU A 184 -2.22 16.35 23.01
N LYS A 185 -2.09 17.62 23.44
CA LYS A 185 -3.19 18.55 23.71
C LYS A 185 -4.09 18.79 22.50
N ASP A 186 -3.53 18.95 21.30
CA ASP A 186 -4.27 19.23 20.07
C ASP A 186 -4.98 17.99 19.52
N TYR A 187 -4.36 16.82 19.67
CA TYR A 187 -4.94 15.53 19.33
C TYR A 187 -6.12 15.17 20.25
N ILE A 188 -5.93 15.23 21.59
CA ILE A 188 -6.98 14.93 22.58
C ILE A 188 -8.20 15.86 22.40
N ARG A 189 -7.97 17.17 22.24
CA ARG A 189 -9.06 18.15 22.01
C ARG A 189 -9.65 18.10 20.59
N LYS A 190 -9.09 17.29 19.70
CA LYS A 190 -9.50 17.11 18.29
C LYS A 190 -9.61 18.43 17.50
N LYS A 191 -8.71 19.38 17.79
CA LYS A 191 -8.71 20.73 17.17
C LYS A 191 -7.28 21.27 17.09
N ASN A 192 -6.91 21.75 15.90
CA ASN A 192 -5.60 22.31 15.59
C ASN A 192 -5.72 23.35 14.46
N LYS A 193 -4.76 24.29 14.36
CA LYS A 193 -4.79 25.41 13.40
C LYS A 193 -4.52 25.02 11.94
N TRP A 194 -3.92 23.85 11.71
CA TRP A 194 -3.51 23.39 10.38
C TRP A 194 -4.43 22.32 9.77
N LEU A 195 -5.13 21.52 10.58
CA LEU A 195 -5.93 20.37 10.11
C LEU A 195 -6.92 20.71 8.98
N ALA A 196 -7.60 21.86 9.07
CA ALA A 196 -8.51 22.32 8.01
C ALA A 196 -7.76 22.59 6.69
N LYS A 197 -6.72 23.43 6.74
CA LYS A 197 -5.88 23.77 5.58
C LYS A 197 -5.25 22.54 4.91
N ILE A 198 -4.75 21.60 5.71
CA ILE A 198 -4.17 20.34 5.19
C ILE A 198 -5.27 19.52 4.50
N LYS A 199 -6.47 19.42 5.07
CA LYS A 199 -7.58 18.66 4.46
C LYS A 199 -8.07 19.32 3.17
N GLU A 200 -8.22 20.65 3.17
CA GLU A 200 -8.58 21.46 1.99
C GLU A 200 -7.54 21.29 0.87
N TRP A 201 -6.24 21.33 1.20
CA TRP A 201 -5.16 21.11 0.23
C TRP A 201 -5.18 19.69 -0.34
N VAL A 202 -5.33 18.66 0.52
CA VAL A 202 -5.38 17.26 0.08
C VAL A 202 -6.61 16.98 -0.77
N ASP A 203 -7.79 17.52 -0.44
CA ASP A 203 -8.99 17.33 -1.25
C ASP A 203 -8.91 18.02 -2.62
N ALA A 204 -8.13 19.10 -2.74
CA ALA A 204 -7.92 19.81 -4.00
C ALA A 204 -6.83 19.18 -4.89
N HIS A 205 -5.76 18.62 -4.31
CA HIS A 205 -4.57 18.15 -5.05
C HIS A 205 -4.41 16.63 -5.09
N ASP A 206 -4.91 15.89 -4.09
CA ASP A 206 -4.80 14.44 -3.97
C ASP A 206 -6.17 13.81 -3.57
N PRO A 207 -7.20 13.95 -4.43
CA PRO A 207 -8.57 13.63 -4.10
C PRO A 207 -8.75 12.15 -3.73
N GLY A 208 -9.24 11.91 -2.51
CA GLY A 208 -9.48 10.57 -1.97
C GLY A 208 -8.34 10.01 -1.11
N ALA A 209 -7.21 10.70 -0.98
CA ALA A 209 -6.15 10.28 -0.07
C ALA A 209 -6.55 10.44 1.42
N VAL A 210 -5.98 9.57 2.26
CA VAL A 210 -6.37 9.48 3.67
C VAL A 210 -5.51 10.39 4.53
N VAL A 211 -6.14 11.35 5.21
CA VAL A 211 -5.52 12.17 6.24
C VAL A 211 -5.80 11.54 7.62
N ILE A 212 -4.75 11.27 8.39
CA ILE A 212 -4.81 10.72 9.75
C ILE A 212 -4.09 11.68 10.70
N PRO A 213 -4.81 12.38 11.59
CA PRO A 213 -4.21 13.05 12.74
C PRO A 213 -3.65 12.02 13.72
N LEU A 214 -2.46 12.29 14.25
CA LEU A 214 -1.83 11.54 15.35
C LEU A 214 -1.13 12.52 16.31
N SER A 215 -0.62 12.02 17.43
CA SER A 215 0.42 12.72 18.18
C SER A 215 1.52 11.74 18.56
N GLY A 216 2.72 11.91 17.99
CA GLY A 216 3.85 11.02 18.25
C GLY A 216 4.25 10.97 19.72
N ALA A 217 4.11 12.10 20.44
CA ALA A 217 4.36 12.18 21.88
C ALA A 217 3.36 11.34 22.69
N LEU A 218 2.06 11.38 22.33
CA LEU A 218 1.05 10.53 22.96
C LEU A 218 1.30 9.05 22.64
N GLU A 219 1.58 8.70 21.38
CA GLU A 219 1.81 7.31 21.00
C GLU A 219 3.05 6.71 21.69
N ALA A 220 4.15 7.46 21.82
CA ALA A 220 5.33 7.03 22.58
C ALA A 220 4.98 6.75 24.04
N LYS A 221 4.33 7.70 24.71
CA LYS A 221 3.83 7.57 26.09
C LYS A 221 2.89 6.37 26.28
N LEU A 222 2.02 6.08 25.30
CA LEU A 222 1.13 4.91 25.30
C LEU A 222 1.85 3.58 24.95
N GLN A 223 3.11 3.60 24.49
CA GLN A 223 3.95 2.40 24.35
C GLN A 223 4.78 2.12 25.61
N GLU A 224 5.11 3.15 26.40
CA GLU A 224 5.82 3.01 27.68
C GLU A 224 4.90 2.55 28.84
N MET A 225 3.59 2.71 28.69
CA MET A 225 2.57 2.27 29.65
C MET A 225 2.19 0.78 29.51
N GLU A 226 2.02 0.11 30.64
CA GLU A 226 1.43 -1.24 30.69
C GLU A 226 -0.04 -1.26 30.23
N GLU A 227 -0.51 -2.40 29.74
CA GLU A 227 -1.82 -2.52 29.05
C GLU A 227 -3.00 -2.00 29.90
N GLU A 228 -3.01 -2.27 31.21
CA GLU A 228 -4.08 -1.80 32.11
C GLU A 228 -4.00 -0.29 32.38
N GLU A 229 -2.80 0.27 32.54
CA GLU A 229 -2.58 1.71 32.74
C GLU A 229 -2.94 2.50 31.47
N ARG A 230 -2.43 2.05 30.33
CA ARG A 230 -2.69 2.62 29.00
C ARG A 230 -4.20 2.68 28.71
N ASN A 231 -4.96 1.66 29.11
CA ASN A 231 -6.41 1.64 28.92
C ASN A 231 -7.12 2.66 29.85
N LYS A 232 -6.75 2.73 31.14
CA LYS A 232 -7.27 3.76 32.07
C LYS A 232 -6.97 5.18 31.58
N TYR A 233 -5.74 5.44 31.13
CA TYR A 233 -5.34 6.73 30.57
C TYR A 233 -6.18 7.11 29.34
N CYS A 234 -6.43 6.16 28.44
CA CYS A 234 -7.31 6.36 27.29
C CYS A 234 -8.74 6.72 27.70
N GLU A 235 -9.31 6.05 28.71
CA GLU A 235 -10.66 6.32 29.22
C GLU A 235 -10.77 7.70 29.89
N GLU A 236 -9.84 8.03 30.80
CA GLU A 236 -9.80 9.31 31.52
C GLU A 236 -9.65 10.51 30.57
N GLN A 237 -8.68 10.44 29.65
CA GLN A 237 -8.41 11.50 28.68
C GLN A 237 -9.34 11.45 27.45
N LYS A 238 -10.25 10.46 27.38
CA LYS A 238 -11.21 10.24 26.27
C LYS A 238 -10.52 10.17 24.90
N THR A 239 -9.36 9.53 24.89
CA THR A 239 -8.44 9.39 23.76
C THR A 239 -8.20 7.91 23.42
N GLN A 240 -7.51 7.65 22.32
CA GLN A 240 -7.09 6.29 21.94
C GLN A 240 -5.87 6.37 21.01
N SER A 241 -5.06 5.32 21.00
CA SER A 241 -4.01 5.14 19.99
C SER A 241 -4.61 5.04 18.58
N VAL A 242 -4.01 5.75 17.63
CA VAL A 242 -4.35 5.71 16.21
C VAL A 242 -3.41 4.80 15.42
N LEU A 243 -2.35 4.24 16.01
CA LEU A 243 -1.42 3.32 15.34
C LEU A 243 -2.14 2.13 14.67
N THR A 244 -3.13 1.53 15.34
CA THR A 244 -3.96 0.45 14.75
C THR A 244 -4.74 0.90 13.51
N LYS A 245 -5.17 2.17 13.45
CA LYS A 245 -5.80 2.74 12.25
C LYS A 245 -4.75 2.98 11.16
N ILE A 246 -3.61 3.58 11.50
CA ILE A 246 -2.49 3.85 10.58
C ILE A 246 -2.05 2.55 9.88
N ILE A 247 -1.79 1.49 10.65
CA ILE A 247 -1.37 0.18 10.13
C ILE A 247 -2.43 -0.41 9.18
N LYS A 248 -3.72 -0.38 9.56
CA LYS A 248 -4.80 -0.88 8.70
C LYS A 248 -4.93 -0.07 7.41
N THR A 249 -4.86 1.27 7.47
CA THR A 249 -4.90 2.12 6.29
C THR A 249 -3.69 1.87 5.38
N GLY A 250 -2.48 1.72 5.93
CA GLY A 250 -1.28 1.39 5.15
C GLY A 250 -1.37 0.06 4.41
N TYR A 251 -1.91 -0.97 5.08
CA TYR A 251 -2.15 -2.28 4.48
C TYR A 251 -3.18 -2.21 3.34
N SER A 252 -4.29 -1.49 3.54
CA SER A 252 -5.29 -1.26 2.49
C SER A 252 -4.76 -0.41 1.31
N ALA A 253 -3.91 0.60 1.57
CA ALA A 253 -3.32 1.43 0.53
C ALA A 253 -2.36 0.65 -0.38
N LEU A 254 -1.63 -0.33 0.17
CA LEU A 254 -0.83 -1.29 -0.59
C LEU A 254 -1.66 -2.31 -1.40
N GLN A 255 -3.00 -2.24 -1.34
CA GLN A 255 -3.93 -3.21 -1.92
C GLN A 255 -3.63 -4.63 -1.44
N LEU A 256 -3.34 -4.78 -0.14
CA LEU A 256 -3.16 -6.06 0.52
C LEU A 256 -4.45 -6.51 1.21
N GLU A 257 -4.68 -7.82 1.17
CA GLU A 257 -5.77 -8.56 1.83
C GLU A 257 -5.16 -9.82 2.45
N TYR A 258 -5.84 -10.48 3.39
CA TYR A 258 -5.36 -11.73 3.98
C TYR A 258 -6.45 -12.80 4.05
N PHE A 259 -6.03 -14.04 3.83
CA PHE A 259 -6.83 -15.23 4.14
C PHE A 259 -6.25 -15.93 5.38
N PHE A 260 -7.04 -16.76 6.03
CA PHE A 260 -6.64 -17.53 7.20
C PHE A 260 -6.46 -19.01 6.88
N THR A 261 -5.40 -19.61 7.41
CA THR A 261 -5.38 -21.04 7.73
C THR A 261 -5.68 -21.20 9.21
N ALA A 262 -6.57 -22.12 9.57
CA ALA A 262 -6.94 -22.39 10.95
C ALA A 262 -7.02 -23.90 11.20
N GLY A 263 -6.39 -24.36 12.27
CA GLY A 263 -6.46 -25.73 12.77
C GLY A 263 -6.06 -25.78 14.25
N PRO A 264 -5.94 -26.98 14.85
CA PRO A 264 -5.55 -27.13 16.25
C PRO A 264 -4.13 -26.60 16.54
N ASP A 265 -3.22 -26.69 15.56
CA ASP A 265 -1.79 -26.41 15.75
C ASP A 265 -1.40 -24.94 15.43
N GLU A 266 -2.04 -24.32 14.43
CA GLU A 266 -1.77 -22.95 13.99
C GLU A 266 -3.06 -22.25 13.52
N VAL A 267 -3.21 -20.98 13.90
CA VAL A 267 -4.14 -20.03 13.26
C VAL A 267 -3.32 -18.86 12.73
N ARG A 268 -3.35 -18.64 11.41
CA ARG A 268 -2.42 -17.74 10.73
C ARG A 268 -3.06 -16.97 9.59
N ALA A 269 -2.77 -15.67 9.54
CA ALA A 269 -3.11 -14.80 8.43
C ALA A 269 -2.01 -14.81 7.35
N TRP A 270 -2.42 -14.90 6.08
CA TRP A 270 -1.53 -14.97 4.92
C TRP A 270 -1.78 -13.79 3.96
N THR A 271 -0.85 -12.83 3.97
CA THR A 271 -0.90 -11.63 3.10
C THR A 271 -0.85 -11.99 1.61
N ILE A 272 -1.87 -11.54 0.88
CA ILE A 272 -2.01 -11.57 -0.57
C ILE A 272 -2.23 -10.15 -1.11
N ARG A 273 -2.05 -9.94 -2.43
CA ARG A 273 -2.52 -8.72 -3.10
C ARG A 273 -3.99 -8.92 -3.50
N LYS A 274 -4.81 -7.87 -3.38
CA LYS A 274 -6.20 -7.84 -3.82
C LYS A 274 -6.34 -8.38 -5.24
N GLY A 275 -7.33 -9.24 -5.46
CA GLY A 275 -7.55 -9.90 -6.75
C GLY A 275 -6.72 -11.17 -7.00
N ALA A 276 -5.88 -11.61 -6.05
CA ALA A 276 -5.13 -12.86 -6.18
C ALA A 276 -6.06 -14.08 -6.27
N LYS A 277 -5.75 -14.99 -7.21
CA LYS A 277 -6.50 -16.24 -7.38
C LYS A 277 -6.08 -17.29 -6.36
N ALA A 278 -6.97 -18.23 -6.06
CA ALA A 278 -6.74 -19.31 -5.11
C ALA A 278 -5.39 -20.05 -5.26
N PRO A 279 -4.88 -20.38 -6.48
CA PRO A 279 -3.56 -21.00 -6.60
C PRO A 279 -2.40 -20.08 -6.17
N GLN A 280 -2.49 -18.79 -6.46
CA GLN A 280 -1.47 -17.78 -6.12
C GLN A 280 -1.46 -17.49 -4.61
N ALA A 281 -2.62 -17.58 -3.96
CA ALA A 281 -2.77 -17.55 -2.52
C ALA A 281 -2.15 -18.81 -1.87
N ALA A 282 -2.44 -20.01 -2.41
CA ALA A 282 -1.82 -21.27 -1.98
C ALA A 282 -0.28 -21.23 -2.07
N GLY A 283 0.24 -20.62 -3.15
CA GLY A 283 1.67 -20.39 -3.36
C GLY A 283 2.38 -19.55 -2.28
N LYS A 284 1.63 -18.80 -1.45
CA LYS A 284 2.17 -18.09 -0.28
C LYS A 284 2.50 -19.00 0.89
N ILE A 285 1.80 -20.13 1.00
CA ILE A 285 2.10 -21.18 2.00
C ILE A 285 3.32 -21.97 1.53
N HIS A 286 3.25 -22.53 0.32
CA HIS A 286 4.38 -23.22 -0.31
C HIS A 286 4.24 -23.27 -1.83
N THR A 287 5.35 -23.16 -2.58
CA THR A 287 5.29 -23.11 -4.06
C THR A 287 4.70 -24.36 -4.71
N ASP A 288 4.74 -25.51 -4.03
CA ASP A 288 4.13 -26.76 -4.53
C ASP A 288 2.60 -26.79 -4.37
N PHE A 289 2.02 -25.99 -3.48
CA PHE A 289 0.55 -25.86 -3.39
C PHE A 289 -0.01 -25.17 -4.63
N GLU A 290 0.72 -24.19 -5.19
CA GLU A 290 0.34 -23.51 -6.44
C GLU A 290 0.52 -24.43 -7.66
N LYS A 291 1.68 -25.08 -7.81
CA LYS A 291 1.96 -26.03 -8.90
C LYS A 291 0.97 -27.20 -8.88
N GLY A 292 0.76 -27.78 -7.70
CA GLY A 292 -0.09 -28.95 -7.46
C GLY A 292 -1.57 -28.64 -7.27
N PHE A 293 -2.01 -27.38 -7.37
CA PHE A 293 -3.36 -26.93 -6.97
C PHE A 293 -4.48 -27.76 -7.62
N ILE A 294 -5.33 -28.37 -6.78
CA ILE A 294 -6.57 -29.03 -7.19
C ILE A 294 -7.74 -28.07 -6.96
N MET A 295 -7.96 -27.68 -5.70
CA MET A 295 -9.05 -26.80 -5.26
C MET A 295 -8.73 -26.14 -3.92
N ALA A 296 -9.44 -25.05 -3.61
CA ALA A 296 -9.50 -24.46 -2.28
C ALA A 296 -10.85 -24.80 -1.65
N GLU A 297 -10.87 -25.31 -0.42
CA GLU A 297 -12.06 -25.38 0.43
C GLU A 297 -12.12 -24.08 1.23
N VAL A 298 -13.16 -23.28 1.02
CA VAL A 298 -13.26 -21.90 1.48
C VAL A 298 -14.52 -21.69 2.31
N MET A 299 -14.36 -21.02 3.44
CA MET A 299 -15.42 -20.63 4.37
C MET A 299 -15.21 -19.16 4.73
N LYS A 300 -16.26 -18.33 4.69
CA LYS A 300 -16.13 -16.92 5.08
C LYS A 300 -15.97 -16.79 6.59
N TYR A 301 -15.19 -15.82 7.07
CA TYR A 301 -15.10 -15.52 8.50
C TYR A 301 -16.47 -15.13 9.11
N SER A 302 -17.34 -14.45 8.34
CA SER A 302 -18.73 -14.19 8.73
C SER A 302 -19.47 -15.49 9.05
N ASP A 303 -19.43 -16.42 8.12
CA ASP A 303 -20.16 -17.68 8.13
C ASP A 303 -19.65 -18.58 9.27
N PHE A 304 -18.33 -18.66 9.46
CA PHE A 304 -17.72 -19.36 10.58
C PHE A 304 -18.10 -18.77 11.95
N LYS A 305 -18.18 -17.44 12.05
CA LYS A 305 -18.55 -16.73 13.29
C LYS A 305 -20.03 -16.85 13.63
N GLU A 306 -20.89 -16.90 12.62
CA GLU A 306 -22.34 -17.10 12.75
C GLU A 306 -22.68 -18.52 13.17
N GLU A 307 -22.08 -19.52 12.53
CA GLU A 307 -22.31 -20.95 12.76
C GLU A 307 -21.50 -21.50 13.96
N GLY A 308 -20.54 -20.74 14.48
CA GLY A 308 -19.71 -21.06 15.65
C GLY A 308 -18.70 -22.20 15.48
N SER A 309 -18.77 -22.98 14.40
CA SER A 309 -17.81 -24.06 14.10
C SER A 309 -17.74 -24.41 12.62
N GLU A 310 -16.62 -25.00 12.19
CA GLU A 310 -16.46 -25.51 10.81
C GLU A 310 -17.46 -26.63 10.49
N SER A 311 -17.83 -27.45 11.49
CA SER A 311 -18.81 -28.53 11.33
C SER A 311 -20.21 -27.98 11.05
N ALA A 312 -20.63 -26.95 11.79
CA ALA A 312 -21.90 -26.27 11.55
C ALA A 312 -21.90 -25.53 10.20
N ALA A 313 -20.83 -24.81 9.86
CA ALA A 313 -20.70 -24.15 8.55
C ALA A 313 -20.69 -25.14 7.36
N LYS A 314 -20.19 -26.37 7.56
CA LYS A 314 -20.33 -27.48 6.60
C LYS A 314 -21.77 -27.96 6.49
N ALA A 315 -22.46 -28.19 7.62
CA ALA A 315 -23.85 -28.60 7.65
C ALA A 315 -24.80 -27.55 7.03
N ALA A 316 -24.53 -26.26 7.23
CA ALA A 316 -25.25 -25.13 6.65
C ALA A 316 -24.93 -24.88 5.15
N GLY A 317 -24.04 -25.67 4.53
CA GLY A 317 -23.64 -25.48 3.13
C GLY A 317 -22.80 -24.22 2.86
N LYS A 318 -22.34 -23.53 3.91
CA LYS A 318 -21.52 -22.31 3.83
C LYS A 318 -20.04 -22.61 3.50
N TYR A 319 -19.62 -23.87 3.63
CA TYR A 319 -18.29 -24.38 3.25
C TYR A 319 -18.23 -24.75 1.76
N ARG A 320 -17.43 -24.05 0.95
CA ARG A 320 -17.49 -24.09 -0.53
C ARG A 320 -16.20 -24.61 -1.15
N GLN A 321 -16.30 -25.51 -2.12
CA GLN A 321 -15.16 -25.94 -2.95
C GLN A 321 -14.98 -24.99 -4.14
N GLN A 322 -13.77 -24.43 -4.27
CA GLN A 322 -13.42 -23.37 -5.20
C GLN A 322 -12.29 -23.77 -6.15
N GLY A 323 -12.47 -23.47 -7.44
CA GLY A 323 -11.52 -23.80 -8.50
C GLY A 323 -10.45 -22.73 -8.73
N ARG A 324 -9.53 -23.00 -9.67
CA ARG A 324 -8.37 -22.15 -10.03
C ARG A 324 -8.69 -20.68 -10.41
N ASN A 325 -9.94 -20.37 -10.71
CA ASN A 325 -10.40 -19.01 -11.08
C ASN A 325 -11.10 -18.26 -9.94
N TYR A 326 -11.29 -18.86 -8.77
CA TYR A 326 -11.75 -18.13 -7.59
C TYR A 326 -10.72 -17.07 -7.20
N VAL A 327 -11.18 -15.84 -7.04
CA VAL A 327 -10.44 -14.74 -6.42
C VAL A 327 -10.66 -14.87 -4.92
N VAL A 328 -9.58 -14.85 -4.15
CA VAL A 328 -9.65 -14.90 -2.69
C VAL A 328 -10.12 -13.54 -2.17
N GLU A 329 -10.99 -13.55 -1.17
CA GLU A 329 -11.53 -12.35 -0.52
C GLU A 329 -10.94 -12.19 0.90
N ASP A 330 -10.88 -10.95 1.41
CA ASP A 330 -10.35 -10.65 2.75
C ASP A 330 -11.12 -11.39 3.84
N GLY A 331 -10.40 -12.09 4.72
CA GLY A 331 -10.97 -12.92 5.78
C GLY A 331 -11.51 -14.28 5.34
N ASP A 332 -11.26 -14.74 4.10
CA ASP A 332 -11.51 -16.14 3.72
C ASP A 332 -10.72 -17.10 4.64
N ILE A 333 -11.38 -18.12 5.21
CA ILE A 333 -10.73 -19.24 5.89
C ILE A 333 -10.59 -20.37 4.87
N ILE A 334 -9.35 -20.81 4.60
CA ILE A 334 -9.04 -21.69 3.46
C ILE A 334 -8.24 -22.94 3.87
N PHE A 335 -8.72 -24.10 3.39
CA PHE A 335 -7.93 -25.34 3.33
C PHE A 335 -7.63 -25.69 1.86
N PHE A 336 -6.36 -25.82 1.48
CA PHE A 336 -5.99 -26.12 0.09
C PHE A 336 -5.84 -27.63 -0.16
N LYS A 337 -6.50 -28.15 -1.20
CA LYS A 337 -6.21 -29.46 -1.78
C LYS A 337 -5.19 -29.29 -2.91
N PHE A 338 -4.04 -29.95 -2.80
CA PHE A 338 -3.00 -29.99 -3.81
C PHE A 338 -2.47 -31.43 -3.95
N ASN A 339 -1.89 -31.76 -5.11
CA ASN A 339 -1.15 -33.00 -5.30
C ASN A 339 0.35 -32.73 -5.13
N THR A 340 1.09 -33.58 -4.40
CA THR A 340 2.55 -33.43 -4.28
C THR A 340 3.22 -33.77 -5.61
N PRO A 341 4.12 -32.93 -6.15
CA PRO A 341 4.75 -33.17 -7.46
C PRO A 341 5.49 -34.51 -7.58
N ASN A 342 6.01 -35.02 -6.45
CA ASN A 342 6.75 -36.28 -6.35
C ASN A 342 5.90 -37.46 -5.85
N ALA A 343 4.57 -37.35 -5.83
CA ALA A 343 3.72 -38.50 -5.53
C ALA A 343 3.94 -39.62 -6.56
N PRO A 344 4.38 -40.83 -6.18
CA PRO A 344 4.49 -41.93 -7.12
C PRO A 344 3.09 -42.25 -7.64
N LYS A 345 2.91 -42.22 -8.97
CA LYS A 345 1.65 -42.58 -9.61
C LYS A 345 1.28 -44.00 -9.18
N LYS A 346 0.21 -44.14 -8.39
CA LYS A 346 -0.45 -45.43 -8.18
C LYS A 346 -0.84 -45.96 -9.56
N LYS A 347 -0.28 -47.11 -9.92
CA LYS A 347 -0.72 -47.93 -11.05
C LYS A 347 -1.96 -48.73 -10.66
#